data_AF-A0A4Y8CLS4-F1
#
_entry.id   AF-A0A4Y8CLS4-F1
#
_cell.length_a   1.000
_cell.length_b   1.000
_cell.length_c   1.000
_cell.angle_alpha   90.00
_cell.angle_beta   90.00
_cell.angle_gamma   90.00
#
_symmetry.space_group_name_H-M   'P 1'
#
loop_
_entity.id
_entity.type
_entity.pdbx_description
1 polymer ?
#
loop_
_entity_poly.entity_id
_entity_poly.type
_entity_poly.pdbx_seq_one_letter_code
_entity_poly.pdbx_strand_id
1 'polypeptide(L)' 'MITLKEALKYSKEELENLKKELNEKAKKEKKLGAYIEQFLDKDLSVSGEGVPVAIKDNI' A
#
# COMPACT_ATOMS: atom_id res chain seq x y z
N MET A 1 -6.86 -6.34 -8.98
CA MET A 1 -6.09 -6.91 -7.85
C MET A 1 -5.08 -7.86 -8.43
N ILE A 2 -3.81 -7.73 -8.07
CA ILE A 2 -2.72 -8.61 -8.52
C ILE A 2 -2.37 -9.59 -7.40
N THR A 3 -1.91 -10.78 -7.76
CA THR A 3 -1.41 -11.74 -6.77
C THR A 3 0.04 -11.41 -6.37
N LEU A 4 0.48 -11.92 -5.21
CA LEU A 4 1.89 -11.81 -4.81
C LEU A 4 2.82 -12.41 -5.87
N LYS A 5 2.43 -13.55 -6.49
CA LYS A 5 3.20 -14.21 -7.55
C LYS A 5 3.43 -13.30 -8.76
N GLU A 6 2.45 -12.47 -9.10
CA GLU A 6 2.56 -11.49 -10.19
C GLU A 6 3.39 -10.28 -9.77
N ALA A 7 3.17 -9.77 -8.55
CA ALA A 7 3.92 -8.64 -8.01
C ALA A 7 5.43 -8.93 -7.90
N LEU A 8 5.83 -10.17 -7.65
CA LEU A 8 7.24 -10.58 -7.60
C LEU A 8 7.96 -10.48 -8.97
N LYS A 9 7.23 -10.37 -10.08
CA LYS A 9 7.81 -10.23 -11.42
C LYS A 9 8.03 -8.76 -11.81
N TYR A 10 7.51 -7.82 -11.03
CA TYR A 10 7.54 -6.40 -11.38
C TYR A 10 8.93 -5.81 -11.18
N SER A 11 9.23 -4.81 -12.01
CA SER A 11 10.45 -4.01 -11.84
C SER A 11 10.32 -3.08 -10.63
N LYS A 12 11.46 -2.60 -10.10
CA LYS A 12 11.46 -1.64 -8.98
C LYS A 12 10.58 -0.41 -9.23
N GLU A 13 10.63 0.12 -10.46
CA GLU A 13 9.84 1.29 -10.86
C GLU A 13 8.33 0.99 -10.90
N GLU A 14 7.93 -0.21 -11.32
CA GLU A 14 6.53 -0.63 -11.28
C GLU A 14 6.04 -0.82 -9.84
N LEU A 15 6.89 -1.33 -8.95
CA LEU A 15 6.56 -1.46 -7.52
C LEU A 15 6.43 -0.08 -6.84
N GLU A 16 7.25 0.89 -7.22
CA GLU A 16 7.13 2.30 -6.77
C GLU A 16 5.81 2.92 -7.24
N ASN A 17 5.42 2.73 -8.50
CA ASN A 17 4.15 3.20 -9.02
C ASN A 17 2.97 2.50 -8.33
N LEU A 18 3.07 1.20 -8.07
CA LEU A 18 2.06 0.44 -7.34
C LEU A 18 1.87 0.97 -5.92
N LYS A 19 2.95 1.33 -5.21
CA LYS A 19 2.89 1.96 -3.89
C LYS A 19 2.13 3.29 -3.91
N LYS A 20 2.43 4.15 -4.89
CA LYS A 20 1.75 5.45 -5.07
C LYS A 20 0.26 5.26 -5.35
N GLU A 21 -0.07 4.36 -6.28
CA GLU A 21 -1.47 4.02 -6.58
C GLU A 21 -2.23 3.48 -5.36
N LEU A 22 -1.58 2.62 -4.55
CA LEU A 22 -2.20 2.05 -3.35
C LEU A 22 -2.55 3.15 -2.34
N ASN A 23 -1.64 4.10 -2.16
CA ASN A 23 -1.80 5.22 -1.25
C ASN A 23 -2.90 6.18 -1.73
N GLU A 24 -2.96 6.50 -3.02
CA GLU A 24 -4.08 7.26 -3.59
C GLU A 24 -5.42 6.54 -3.43
N LYS A 25 -5.46 5.22 -3.67
CA LYS A 25 -6.68 4.42 -3.47
C LYS A 25 -7.10 4.41 -2.01
N ALA A 26 -6.16 4.25 -1.08
CA ALA A 26 -6.45 4.33 0.35
C ALA A 26 -6.99 5.71 0.74
N LYS A 27 -6.43 6.80 0.21
CA LYS A 27 -6.96 8.15 0.47
C LYS A 27 -8.37 8.36 -0.11
N LYS A 28 -8.64 7.88 -1.33
CA LYS A 28 -9.97 7.97 -1.97
C LYS A 28 -11.00 7.15 -1.20
N GLU A 29 -10.62 5.95 -0.78
CA GLU A 29 -11.47 5.02 -0.04
C GLU A 29 -11.36 5.20 1.48
N LYS A 30 -11.19 6.44 1.96
CA LYS A 30 -11.13 6.77 3.41
C LYS A 30 -12.33 6.23 4.20
N LYS A 31 -13.47 6.07 3.52
CA LYS A 31 -14.72 5.50 4.08
C LYS A 31 -14.59 4.04 4.52
N LEU A 32 -13.69 3.25 3.92
CA LEU A 32 -13.47 1.86 4.32
C LEU A 32 -12.78 1.74 5.68
N GLY A 33 -11.95 2.71 6.07
CA GLY A 33 -11.25 2.71 7.35
C GLY A 33 -10.38 1.47 7.58
N ALA A 34 -9.76 0.94 6.53
CA ALA A 34 -8.96 -0.28 6.57
C ALA A 34 -7.54 -0.06 7.11
N TYR A 35 -7.03 1.18 7.05
CA TYR A 35 -5.70 1.56 7.51
C TYR A 35 -5.80 2.61 8.61
N ILE A 36 -4.91 2.53 9.61
CA ILE A 36 -4.89 3.51 10.71
C ILE A 36 -4.53 4.90 10.19
N GLU A 37 -3.62 4.97 9.22
CA GLU A 37 -3.21 6.21 8.56
C GLU A 37 -4.37 6.97 7.90
N GLN A 38 -5.44 6.27 7.47
CA GLN A 38 -6.65 6.94 6.98
C GLN A 38 -7.35 7.75 8.10
N PHE A 39 -7.34 7.29 9.34
CA PHE A 39 -7.93 8.02 10.47
C PHE A 39 -7.03 9.17 10.93
N LEU A 40 -5.71 9.02 10.75
CA LEU A 40 -4.71 10.02 11.11
C LEU A 40 -4.48 11.08 10.01
N ASP A 41 -5.20 10.98 8.88
CA ASP A 41 -5.00 11.81 7.68
C ASP A 41 -3.53 11.83 7.21
N LYS A 42 -2.88 10.67 7.29
CA LYS A 42 -1.49 10.47 6.86
C LYS A 42 -1.43 9.56 5.63
N ASP A 43 -0.34 9.69 4.88
CA ASP A 43 0.02 8.74 3.84
C ASP A 43 0.33 7.36 4.44
N LEU A 44 0.07 6.31 3.67
CA LEU A 44 0.43 4.94 4.08
C LEU A 44 1.91 4.85 4.44
N SER A 45 2.19 4.18 5.55
CA SER A 45 3.57 3.98 6.00
C SER A 45 4.37 3.17 4.98
N VAL A 46 5.53 3.69 4.58
CA VAL A 46 6.44 2.99 3.68
C VAL A 46 7.66 2.54 4.47
N SER A 47 7.99 1.26 4.37
CA SER A 47 9.20 0.68 4.96
C SER A 47 9.86 -0.26 3.96
N GLY A 48 11.13 0.03 3.65
CA GLY A 48 11.93 -0.79 2.73
C GLY A 48 11.54 -0.70 1.25
N GLU A 49 12.29 -1.47 0.45
CA GLU A 49 12.08 -1.65 -0.99
C GLU A 49 11.38 -2.99 -1.26
N GLY A 50 10.49 -3.04 -2.26
CA GLY A 50 9.81 -4.28 -2.67
C GLY A 50 8.29 -4.17 -2.78
N VAL A 51 7.64 -5.34 -2.74
CA VAL A 51 6.18 -5.48 -2.87
C VAL A 51 5.48 -4.83 -1.66
N PRO A 52 4.53 -3.90 -1.87
CA PRO A 52 3.80 -3.30 -0.77
C PRO A 52 2.97 -4.36 -0.02
N VAL A 53 3.09 -4.35 1.30
CA VAL A 53 2.34 -5.22 2.21
C VAL A 53 1.70 -4.38 3.31
N ALA A 54 0.49 -4.76 3.71
CA ALA A 54 -0.18 -4.19 4.86
C ALA A 54 -0.07 -5.19 6.01
N ILE A 55 0.33 -4.71 7.18
CA ILE A 55 0.43 -5.50 8.40
C ILE A 55 -0.58 -4.93 9.40
N LYS A 56 -1.25 -5.80 10.15
CA LYS A 56 -2.16 -5.37 11.21
C LYS A 56 -1.33 -4.73 12.32
N ASP A 57 -1.79 -3.57 12.82
CA ASP A 57 -1.08 -2.76 13.82
C ASP A 57 -0.80 -3.44 15.18
N ASN A 58 -1.45 -4.57 15.46
CA ASN A 58 -1.23 -5.34 16.68
C ASN A 58 -0.25 -6.52 16.47
N ILE A 59 0.73 -6.35 15.59
CA ILE A 59 1.84 -7.28 15.29
C ILE A 59 3.13 -6.52 15.54
#